data_AF-A0A923G2G9-F1
#
_entry.id   AF-A0A923G2G9-F1
#
_cell.length_a   1.000
_cell.length_b   1.000
_cell.length_c   1.000
_cell.angle_alpha   90.00
_cell.angle_beta   90.00
_cell.angle_gamma   90.00
#
_symmetry.space_group_name_H-M   'P 1'
#
loop_
_entity.id
_entity.type
_entity.pdbx_description
1 polymer ?
#
loop_
_entity_poly.entity_id
_entity_poly.type
_entity_poly.pdbx_seq_one_letter_code
_entity_poly.pdbx_strand_id
1 'polypeptide(L)'
;MKPNTQAVSLNRAQWLIIVTSALPIYAIALCLPTQAHAQGELALVLQQVLEQHLLGRVGPWSSNFPLQAMAIGNYIALAAPLFAVVLALLLCRSVGALPARLPVLAWHRYLLIYVGWALLVGFMIHYNYFTYVDFAQHRAKFRLFGRHPLLFAVFASSMLLALEYLLLISYLLFIHFPARWLAQRLGKISQ
;
A
#
# COMPACT_ATOMS: atom_id res chain seq x y z
N MET A 1 -29.41 -1.49 -21.13
CA MET A 1 -28.17 -0.72 -20.84
C MET A 1 -26.98 -1.66 -21.01
N LYS A 2 -26.18 -1.51 -22.07
CA LYS A 2 -24.92 -2.29 -22.19
C LYS A 2 -23.91 -1.71 -21.19
N PRO A 3 -23.25 -2.53 -20.35
CA PRO A 3 -22.19 -2.03 -19.49
C PRO A 3 -21.10 -1.43 -20.39
N ASN A 4 -20.67 -0.22 -20.04
CA ASN A 4 -19.60 0.48 -20.74
C ASN A 4 -18.35 -0.40 -20.73
N THR A 5 -17.95 -0.96 -21.89
CA THR A 5 -16.88 -1.95 -22.02
C THR A 5 -15.55 -1.47 -21.42
N GLN A 6 -15.31 -0.15 -21.41
CA GLN A 6 -14.15 0.48 -20.78
C GLN A 6 -14.17 0.44 -19.25
N ALA A 7 -15.35 0.55 -18.62
CA ALA A 7 -15.47 0.47 -17.16
C ALA A 7 -15.24 -0.97 -16.67
N VAL A 8 -15.68 -1.96 -17.45
CA VAL A 8 -15.46 -3.39 -17.15
C VAL A 8 -13.97 -3.76 -17.29
N SER A 9 -13.27 -3.24 -18.31
CA SER A 9 -11.83 -3.51 -18.47
C SER A 9 -10.99 -2.83 -17.39
N LEU A 10 -11.33 -1.61 -16.99
CA LEU A 10 -10.66 -0.89 -15.90
C LEU A 10 -10.80 -1.64 -14.56
N ASN A 11 -12.02 -2.07 -14.22
CA ASN A 11 -12.26 -2.84 -12.99
C ASN A 11 -11.46 -4.15 -12.97
N ARG A 12 -11.41 -4.87 -14.10
CA ARG A 12 -10.60 -6.09 -14.22
C ARG A 12 -9.12 -5.81 -14.02
N ALA A 13 -8.59 -4.74 -14.62
CA ALA A 13 -7.19 -4.36 -14.47
C ALA A 13 -6.85 -3.99 -13.01
N GLN A 14 -7.74 -3.27 -12.31
CA GLN A 14 -7.59 -2.97 -10.89
C GLN A 14 -7.53 -4.25 -10.04
N TRP A 15 -8.46 -5.18 -10.25
CA TRP A 15 -8.45 -6.47 -9.54
C TRP A 15 -7.20 -7.28 -9.81
N LEU A 16 -6.71 -7.29 -11.06
CA LEU A 16 -5.46 -7.95 -11.40
C LEU A 16 -4.29 -7.33 -10.64
N ILE A 17 -4.21 -6.00 -10.56
CA ILE A 17 -3.16 -5.31 -9.80
C ILE A 17 -3.21 -5.67 -8.30
N ILE A 18 -4.40 -5.64 -7.70
CA ILE A 18 -4.60 -5.99 -6.28
C ILE A 18 -4.12 -7.43 -6.01
N VAL A 19 -4.50 -8.37 -6.88
CA VAL A 19 -4.11 -9.77 -6.71
C VAL A 19 -2.61 -9.95 -6.93
N THR A 20 -2.03 -9.31 -7.95
CA THR A 20 -0.59 -9.43 -8.23
C THR A 20 0.28 -8.73 -7.20
N SER A 21 -0.20 -7.66 -6.55
CA SER A 21 0.52 -7.00 -5.46
C SER A 21 0.43 -7.79 -4.15
N ALA A 22 -0.70 -8.44 -3.86
CA ALA A 22 -0.84 -9.23 -2.64
C ALA A 22 -0.15 -10.60 -2.71
N LEU A 23 -0.12 -11.24 -3.89
CA LEU A 23 0.35 -12.62 -4.06
C LEU A 23 1.80 -12.87 -3.55
N PRO A 24 2.78 -11.98 -3.78
CA PRO A 24 4.12 -12.15 -3.25
C PRO A 24 4.20 -12.25 -1.72
N ILE A 25 3.29 -11.60 -0.99
CA ILE A 25 3.23 -11.69 0.48
C ILE A 25 2.90 -13.12 0.91
N TYR A 26 1.95 -13.76 0.24
CA TYR A 26 1.58 -15.15 0.51
C TYR A 26 2.67 -16.13 0.07
N ALA A 27 3.30 -15.87 -1.08
CA ALA A 27 4.44 -16.66 -1.55
C ALA A 27 5.59 -16.60 -0.53
N ILE A 28 5.92 -15.43 0.01
CA ILE A 28 6.90 -15.26 1.07
C ILE A 28 6.49 -16.06 2.32
N ALA A 29 5.23 -15.92 2.77
CA ALA A 29 4.76 -16.60 3.98
C ALA A 29 4.76 -18.13 3.88
N LEU A 30 4.61 -18.69 2.66
CA LEU A 30 4.61 -20.13 2.40
C LEU A 30 6.02 -20.69 2.12
N CYS A 31 6.85 -19.95 1.40
CA CYS A 31 8.15 -20.45 0.93
C CYS A 31 9.30 -20.19 1.91
N LEU A 32 9.26 -19.11 2.70
CA LEU A 32 10.33 -18.83 3.66
C LEU A 32 10.14 -19.66 4.93
N PRO A 33 11.23 -20.18 5.54
CA PRO A 33 11.13 -20.94 6.76
C PRO A 33 10.70 -20.09 7.96
N THR A 34 9.85 -20.64 8.82
CA THR A 34 9.68 -20.13 10.20
C THR A 34 10.90 -20.53 11.04
N GLN A 35 11.16 -19.87 12.17
CA GLN A 35 12.43 -19.91 12.94
C GLN A 35 13.14 -21.26 13.07
N ALA A 36 12.41 -22.38 13.07
CA ALA A 36 12.97 -23.72 13.14
C ALA A 36 13.90 -24.10 11.96
N HIS A 37 13.86 -23.41 10.82
CA HIS A 37 14.61 -23.76 9.61
C HIS A 37 15.45 -22.58 9.05
N ALA A 38 15.61 -21.50 9.80
CA ALA A 38 16.33 -20.28 9.38
C ALA A 38 17.88 -20.41 9.40
N GLN A 39 18.42 -21.62 9.56
CA GLN A 39 19.86 -21.87 9.69
C GLN A 39 20.58 -22.16 8.35
N GLY A 40 19.86 -22.12 7.22
CA GLY A 40 20.48 -22.31 5.90
C GLY A 40 21.24 -21.06 5.42
N GLU A 41 22.32 -21.25 4.65
CA GLU A 41 23.12 -20.15 4.08
C GLU A 41 22.27 -19.12 3.31
N LEU A 42 21.26 -19.59 2.56
CA LEU A 42 20.36 -18.72 1.81
C LEU A 42 19.54 -17.79 2.73
N ALA A 43 19.12 -18.27 3.91
CA ALA A 43 18.38 -17.46 4.88
C ALA A 43 19.25 -16.35 5.48
N LEU A 44 20.54 -16.64 5.73
CA LEU A 44 21.51 -15.67 6.23
C LEU A 44 21.84 -14.60 5.19
N VAL A 45 22.10 -15.01 3.94
CA VAL A 45 22.36 -14.06 2.83
C VAL A 45 21.15 -13.16 2.62
N LEU A 46 19.93 -13.73 2.61
CA LEU A 46 18.72 -12.93 2.46
C LEU A 46 18.57 -11.93 3.61
N GLN A 47 18.81 -12.34 4.85
CA GLN A 47 18.76 -11.43 6.01
C GLN A 47 19.76 -10.28 5.84
N GLN A 48 21.00 -10.57 5.44
CA GLN A 48 22.01 -9.53 5.21
C GLN A 48 21.61 -8.57 4.10
N VAL A 49 21.05 -9.07 2.99
CA VAL A 49 20.53 -8.20 1.91
C VAL A 49 19.41 -7.29 2.43
N LEU A 50 18.47 -7.85 3.20
CA LEU A 50 17.36 -7.08 3.77
C LEU A 50 17.84 -6.00 4.76
N GLU A 51 18.84 -6.30 5.58
CA GLU A 51 19.36 -5.37 6.59
C GLU A 51 20.32 -4.31 6.01
N GLN A 52 21.14 -4.68 5.03
CA GLN A 52 22.21 -3.81 4.52
C GLN A 52 21.80 -3.01 3.27
N HIS A 53 20.93 -3.58 2.43
CA HIS A 53 20.58 -2.99 1.12
C HIS A 53 19.12 -2.52 1.05
N LEU A 54 18.31 -2.86 2.05
CA LEU A 54 16.90 -2.48 2.16
C LEU A 54 16.65 -1.78 3.50
N LEU A 55 15.39 -1.64 3.92
CA LEU A 55 15.01 -0.91 5.12
C LEU A 55 15.21 -1.72 6.41
N GLY A 56 15.67 -2.97 6.32
CA GLY A 56 15.82 -3.85 7.47
C GLY A 56 14.49 -4.11 8.17
N ARG A 57 14.40 -3.79 9.46
CA ARG A 57 13.22 -4.07 10.29
C ARG A 57 12.21 -2.91 10.23
N VAL A 58 11.21 -3.04 9.36
CA VAL A 58 10.15 -2.02 9.19
C VAL A 58 8.75 -2.61 9.06
N GLY A 59 7.75 -1.80 9.41
CA GLY A 59 6.34 -2.10 9.21
C GLY A 59 5.80 -3.24 10.10
N PRO A 60 4.89 -4.09 9.59
CA PRO A 60 4.36 -5.20 10.35
C PRO A 60 5.47 -6.20 10.68
N TRP A 61 5.63 -6.56 11.96
CA TRP A 61 6.70 -7.43 12.42
C TRP A 61 6.20 -8.57 13.32
N SER A 62 6.91 -9.69 13.33
CA SER A 62 6.68 -10.76 14.30
C SER A 62 8.00 -11.38 14.75
N SER A 63 8.23 -11.42 16.07
CA SER A 63 9.39 -12.10 16.63
C SER A 63 9.36 -13.63 16.45
N ASN A 64 8.24 -14.24 16.06
CA ASN A 64 8.14 -15.70 15.87
C ASN A 64 8.62 -16.16 14.48
N PHE A 65 8.75 -15.24 13.52
CA PHE A 65 9.20 -15.52 12.15
C PHE A 65 9.90 -14.28 11.58
N PRO A 66 11.05 -13.88 12.15
CA PRO A 66 11.67 -12.58 11.89
C PRO A 66 12.08 -12.40 10.43
N LEU A 67 12.65 -13.42 9.78
CA LEU A 67 13.05 -13.33 8.37
C LEU A 67 11.85 -13.12 7.44
N GLN A 68 10.77 -13.88 7.65
CA GLN A 68 9.53 -13.73 6.89
C GLN A 68 8.94 -12.33 7.07
N ALA A 69 8.84 -11.88 8.33
CA ALA A 69 8.30 -10.56 8.65
C ALA A 69 9.15 -9.43 8.04
N MET A 70 10.48 -9.58 8.04
CA MET A 70 11.41 -8.64 7.42
C MET A 70 11.21 -8.57 5.91
N ALA A 71 11.16 -9.73 5.24
CA ALA A 71 10.96 -9.80 3.80
C ALA A 71 9.62 -9.18 3.38
N ILE A 72 8.54 -9.47 4.12
CA ILE A 72 7.21 -8.91 3.88
C ILE A 72 7.19 -7.39 4.11
N GLY A 73 7.78 -6.90 5.22
CA GLY A 73 7.82 -5.47 5.52
C GLY A 73 8.54 -4.67 4.44
N ASN A 74 9.72 -5.14 3.99
CA ASN A 74 10.46 -4.51 2.90
C ASN A 74 9.73 -4.60 1.56
N TYR A 75 9.10 -5.74 1.28
CA TYR A 75 8.26 -5.87 0.09
C TYR A 75 7.15 -4.82 0.09
N ILE A 76 6.42 -4.65 1.21
CA ILE A 76 5.35 -3.65 1.32
C ILE A 76 5.87 -2.24 1.06
N ALA A 77 7.01 -1.89 1.66
CA ALA A 77 7.61 -0.57 1.53
C ALA A 77 8.01 -0.25 0.07
N LEU A 78 8.38 -1.24 -0.73
CA LEU A 78 8.71 -1.05 -2.14
C LEU A 78 7.48 -1.16 -3.05
N ALA A 79 6.63 -2.14 -2.81
CA ALA A 79 5.49 -2.49 -3.65
C ALA A 79 4.39 -1.43 -3.57
N ALA A 80 4.06 -0.94 -2.37
CA ALA A 80 2.98 0.01 -2.19
C ALA A 80 3.12 1.29 -3.05
N PRO A 81 4.26 2.01 -3.05
CA PRO A 81 4.41 3.18 -3.91
C PRO A 81 4.41 2.83 -5.40
N LEU A 82 5.02 1.70 -5.77
CA LEU A 82 5.07 1.26 -7.17
C LEU A 82 3.66 0.95 -7.71
N PHE A 83 2.88 0.15 -7.00
CA PHE A 83 1.51 -0.19 -7.40
C PHE A 83 0.57 1.01 -7.30
N ALA A 84 0.75 1.91 -6.34
CA ALA A 84 -0.01 3.16 -6.28
C ALA A 84 0.21 4.02 -7.54
N VAL A 85 1.44 4.12 -8.05
CA VAL A 85 1.74 4.83 -9.30
C VAL A 85 1.07 4.15 -10.49
N VAL A 86 1.16 2.82 -10.60
CA VAL A 86 0.52 2.06 -11.68
C VAL A 86 -1.01 2.27 -11.66
N LEU A 87 -1.63 2.18 -10.48
CA LEU A 87 -3.06 2.44 -10.30
C LEU A 87 -3.43 3.88 -10.66
N ALA A 88 -2.62 4.86 -10.27
CA ALA A 88 -2.83 6.26 -10.60
C ALA A 88 -2.79 6.49 -12.13
N LEU A 89 -1.80 5.91 -12.82
CA LEU A 89 -1.69 5.99 -14.28
C LEU A 89 -2.88 5.33 -14.98
N LEU A 90 -3.32 4.16 -14.51
CA LEU A 90 -4.48 3.45 -15.03
C LEU A 90 -5.75 4.30 -14.89
N LEU A 91 -5.97 4.87 -13.70
CA LEU A 91 -7.16 5.67 -13.39
C LEU A 91 -7.16 7.02 -14.12
N CYS A 92 -6.01 7.67 -14.27
CA CYS A 92 -5.89 8.93 -14.99
C CYS A 92 -6.05 8.77 -16.51
N ARG A 93 -5.64 7.62 -17.08
CA ARG A 93 -5.86 7.31 -18.49
C ARG A 93 -7.33 7.05 -18.83
N SER A 94 -8.13 6.58 -17.87
CA SER A 94 -9.58 6.49 -18.03
C SER A 94 -10.23 7.87 -17.83
N VAL A 95 -10.15 8.72 -18.85
CA VAL A 95 -10.57 10.15 -18.82
C VAL A 95 -12.02 10.36 -18.35
N GLY A 96 -12.90 9.37 -18.50
CA GLY A 96 -14.30 9.41 -18.04
C GLY A 96 -14.60 8.78 -16.67
N ALA A 97 -13.62 8.19 -15.98
CA ALA A 97 -13.86 7.47 -14.72
C ALA A 97 -13.84 8.38 -13.48
N LEU A 98 -13.25 9.57 -13.58
CA LEU A 98 -13.08 10.50 -12.46
C LEU A 98 -13.99 11.71 -12.59
N PRO A 99 -14.66 12.14 -11.51
CA PRO A 99 -15.48 13.34 -11.53
C PRO A 99 -14.61 14.56 -11.89
N ALA A 100 -15.18 15.47 -12.68
CA ALA A 100 -14.44 16.66 -13.13
C ALA A 100 -14.11 17.64 -12.00
N ARG A 101 -14.85 17.56 -10.88
CA ARG A 101 -14.66 18.38 -9.68
C ARG A 101 -14.98 17.58 -8.42
N LEU A 102 -14.29 17.91 -7.33
CA LEU A 102 -14.68 17.48 -5.99
C LEU A 102 -16.07 18.06 -5.64
N PRO A 103 -16.86 17.38 -4.80
CA PRO A 103 -18.13 17.92 -4.32
C PRO A 103 -17.91 19.29 -3.69
N VAL A 104 -18.84 20.24 -3.85
CA VAL A 104 -18.71 21.60 -3.30
C VAL A 104 -18.88 21.55 -1.78
N LEU A 105 -17.78 21.71 -1.04
CA LEU A 105 -17.79 21.87 0.42
C LEU A 105 -17.37 23.30 0.81
N ALA A 106 -17.70 23.70 2.04
CA ALA A 106 -17.13 24.91 2.64
C ALA A 106 -15.61 24.75 2.82
N TRP A 107 -14.86 25.84 2.63
CA TRP A 107 -13.38 25.85 2.62
C TRP A 107 -12.76 25.21 3.88
N HIS A 108 -13.34 25.44 5.06
CA HIS A 108 -12.85 24.88 6.32
C HIS A 108 -12.94 23.34 6.37
N ARG A 109 -13.93 22.75 5.70
CA ARG A 109 -14.08 21.29 5.60
C ARG A 109 -13.00 20.70 4.70
N TYR A 110 -12.66 21.38 3.59
CA TYR A 110 -11.53 20.97 2.77
C TYR A 110 -10.22 21.04 3.54
N LEU A 111 -9.99 22.14 4.28
CA LEU A 111 -8.79 22.28 5.10
C LEU A 111 -8.66 21.12 6.11
N LEU A 112 -9.76 20.79 6.81
CA LEU A 112 -9.79 19.69 7.75
C LEU A 112 -9.53 18.33 7.08
N ILE A 113 -10.11 18.09 5.90
CA ILE A 113 -9.84 16.87 5.11
C ILE A 113 -8.36 16.80 4.73
N TYR A 114 -7.79 17.87 4.19
CA TYR A 114 -6.39 17.90 3.75
C TYR A 114 -5.42 17.72 4.91
N VAL A 115 -5.64 18.40 6.04
CA VAL A 115 -4.78 18.26 7.23
C VAL A 115 -4.93 16.87 7.84
N GLY A 116 -6.16 16.39 8.03
CA GLY A 116 -6.40 15.04 8.57
C GLY A 116 -5.81 13.95 7.68
N TRP A 117 -5.93 14.11 6.36
CA TRP A 117 -5.34 13.18 5.40
C TRP A 117 -3.82 13.23 5.39
N ALA A 118 -3.20 14.43 5.45
CA ALA A 118 -1.76 14.58 5.55
C ALA A 118 -1.20 13.94 6.83
N LEU A 119 -1.89 14.08 7.97
CA LEU A 119 -1.52 13.43 9.22
C LEU A 119 -1.62 11.90 9.12
N LEU A 120 -2.70 11.38 8.51
CA LEU A 120 -2.86 9.94 8.29
C LEU A 120 -1.75 9.37 7.39
N VAL A 121 -1.43 10.06 6.30
CA VAL A 121 -0.32 9.71 5.39
C VAL A 121 1.01 9.75 6.12
N GLY A 122 1.30 10.83 6.86
CA GLY A 122 2.52 10.95 7.65
C GLY A 122 2.67 9.84 8.67
N PHE A 123 1.59 9.51 9.40
CA PHE A 123 1.57 8.40 10.34
C PHE A 123 1.82 7.04 9.66
N MET A 124 1.17 6.77 8.52
CA MET A 124 1.35 5.52 7.79
C MET A 124 2.75 5.38 7.19
N ILE A 125 3.33 6.47 6.66
CA ILE A 125 4.72 6.49 6.19
C ILE A 125 5.67 6.26 7.36
N HIS A 126 5.48 6.96 8.48
CA HIS A 126 6.31 6.77 9.66
C HIS A 126 6.28 5.31 10.15
N TYR A 127 5.08 4.73 10.23
CA TYR A 127 4.89 3.35 10.65
C TYR A 127 5.54 2.33 9.69
N ASN A 128 5.40 2.50 8.38
CA ASN A 128 5.86 1.49 7.42
C ASN A 128 7.34 1.61 7.02
N TYR A 129 7.95 2.79 7.19
CA TYR A 129 9.32 3.04 6.71
C TYR A 129 10.32 3.32 7.83
N PHE A 130 9.87 3.77 9.00
CA PHE A 130 10.78 4.22 10.08
C PHE A 130 10.58 3.47 11.40
N THR A 131 9.51 2.69 11.53
CA THR A 131 9.17 1.96 12.75
C THR A 131 8.80 0.52 12.40
N TYR A 132 8.72 -0.33 13.41
CA TYR A 132 8.13 -1.65 13.32
C TYR A 132 7.17 -1.88 14.49
N VAL A 133 6.16 -2.72 14.30
CA VAL A 133 5.27 -3.16 15.40
C VAL A 133 5.30 -4.67 15.49
N ASP A 134 5.78 -5.15 16.65
CA ASP A 134 5.87 -6.57 16.93
C ASP A 134 4.52 -7.13 17.39
N PHE A 135 3.88 -7.89 16.50
CA PHE A 135 2.62 -8.55 16.74
C PHE A 135 2.74 -9.73 17.71
N ALA A 136 3.91 -10.36 17.85
CA ALA A 136 4.09 -11.49 18.76
C ALA A 136 4.09 -11.06 20.23
N GLN A 137 4.56 -9.83 20.51
CA GLN A 137 4.67 -9.28 21.87
C GLN A 137 3.50 -8.33 22.24
N HIS A 138 2.58 -8.07 21.32
CA HIS A 138 1.46 -7.14 21.53
C HIS A 138 0.31 -7.70 22.38
N ARG A 139 -0.66 -6.82 22.72
CA ARG A 139 -1.90 -7.17 23.45
C ARG A 139 -2.60 -8.38 22.82
N ALA A 140 -3.26 -9.19 23.66
CA ALA A 140 -3.78 -10.52 23.32
C ALA A 140 -4.56 -10.63 22.00
N LYS A 141 -5.29 -9.58 21.58
CA LYS A 141 -6.09 -9.56 20.34
C LYS A 141 -5.24 -9.60 19.07
N PHE A 142 -4.09 -8.93 19.06
CA PHE A 142 -3.22 -8.83 17.87
C PHE A 142 -2.15 -9.93 17.83
N ARG A 143 -1.94 -10.62 18.94
CA ARG A 143 -1.00 -11.73 19.07
C ARG A 143 -1.31 -12.92 18.18
N LEU A 144 -2.57 -13.09 17.77
CA LEU A 144 -2.97 -14.16 16.86
C LEU A 144 -2.28 -14.01 15.49
N PHE A 145 -2.20 -12.77 14.97
CA PHE A 145 -1.52 -12.47 13.71
C PHE A 145 -0.02 -12.71 13.82
N GLY A 146 0.60 -12.41 14.99
CA GLY A 146 2.02 -12.68 15.23
C GLY A 146 2.37 -14.16 15.46
N ARG A 147 1.38 -15.05 15.62
CA ARG A 147 1.61 -16.49 15.88
C ARG A 147 1.50 -17.36 14.63
N HIS A 148 0.69 -16.96 13.66
CA HIS A 148 0.44 -17.73 12.45
C HIS A 148 0.92 -16.98 11.20
N PRO A 149 1.90 -17.50 10.45
CA PRO A 149 2.44 -16.87 9.24
C PRO A 149 1.37 -16.51 8.20
N LEU A 150 0.35 -17.36 8.03
CA LEU A 150 -0.75 -17.09 7.10
C LEU A 150 -1.65 -15.94 7.54
N LEU A 151 -2.00 -15.87 8.84
CA LEU A 151 -2.78 -14.75 9.36
C LEU A 151 -1.97 -13.45 9.31
N PHE A 152 -0.66 -13.54 9.57
CA PHE A 152 0.26 -12.43 9.35
C PHE A 152 0.25 -11.95 7.90
N ALA A 153 0.28 -12.87 6.92
CA ALA A 153 0.20 -12.53 5.50
C ALA A 153 -1.12 -11.85 5.12
N VAL A 154 -2.24 -12.27 5.71
CA VAL A 154 -3.55 -11.59 5.54
C VAL A 154 -3.49 -10.16 6.08
N PHE A 155 -2.96 -9.97 7.30
CA PHE A 155 -2.79 -8.63 7.86
C PHE A 155 -1.84 -7.76 7.00
N ALA A 156 -0.68 -8.30 6.64
CA ALA A 156 0.32 -7.64 5.82
C ALA A 156 -0.21 -7.23 4.45
N SER A 157 -0.98 -8.11 3.78
CA SER A 157 -1.62 -7.76 2.51
C SER A 157 -2.70 -6.68 2.67
N SER A 158 -3.48 -6.71 3.75
CA SER A 158 -4.40 -5.58 4.04
C SER A 158 -3.64 -4.27 4.26
N MET A 159 -2.47 -4.32 4.89
CA MET A 159 -1.62 -3.15 5.12
C MET A 159 -1.04 -2.61 3.80
N LEU A 160 -0.60 -3.51 2.92
CA LEU A 160 -0.15 -3.18 1.56
C LEU A 160 -1.25 -2.41 0.82
N LEU A 161 -2.46 -2.99 0.75
CA LEU A 161 -3.58 -2.38 0.05
C LEU A 161 -3.96 -1.03 0.66
N ALA A 162 -3.99 -0.95 2.00
CA ALA A 162 -4.23 0.32 2.68
C ALA A 162 -3.21 1.38 2.26
N LEU A 163 -1.93 1.06 2.21
CA LEU A 163 -0.87 1.98 1.82
C LEU A 163 -0.94 2.34 0.32
N GLU A 164 -1.21 1.38 -0.56
CA GLU A 164 -1.41 1.60 -2.00
C GLU A 164 -2.55 2.60 -2.26
N TYR A 165 -3.73 2.36 -1.68
CA TYR A 165 -4.89 3.23 -1.85
C TYR A 165 -4.69 4.58 -1.16
N LEU A 166 -4.01 4.61 -0.01
CA LEU A 166 -3.67 5.86 0.67
C LEU A 166 -2.80 6.74 -0.23
N LEU A 167 -1.77 6.20 -0.86
CA LEU A 167 -0.90 6.92 -1.79
C LEU A 167 -1.65 7.34 -3.07
N LEU A 168 -2.48 6.45 -3.62
CA LEU A 168 -3.33 6.76 -4.78
C LEU A 168 -4.26 7.94 -4.49
N ILE A 169 -5.00 7.88 -3.39
CA ILE A 169 -5.94 8.95 -3.01
C ILE A 169 -5.17 10.24 -2.71
N SER A 170 -3.98 10.16 -2.10
CA SER A 170 -3.12 11.32 -1.88
C SER A 170 -2.73 11.98 -3.19
N TYR A 171 -2.28 11.20 -4.19
CA TYR A 171 -2.00 11.72 -5.52
C TYR A 171 -3.25 12.39 -6.13
N LEU A 172 -4.43 11.76 -6.02
CA LEU A 172 -5.66 12.34 -6.56
C LEU A 172 -6.03 13.67 -5.89
N LEU A 173 -6.00 13.72 -4.56
CA LEU A 173 -6.40 14.87 -3.76
C LEU A 173 -5.44 16.06 -3.85
N PHE A 174 -4.13 15.82 -3.85
CA PHE A 174 -3.12 16.87 -3.79
C PHE A 174 -2.54 17.26 -5.15
N ILE A 175 -2.59 16.35 -6.14
CA ILE A 175 -1.95 16.58 -7.44
C ILE A 175 -3.00 16.61 -8.55
N HIS A 176 -3.73 15.51 -8.76
CA HIS A 176 -4.61 15.37 -9.93
C HIS A 176 -5.77 16.38 -9.95
N PHE A 177 -6.58 16.45 -8.88
CA PHE A 177 -7.71 17.37 -8.83
C PHE A 177 -7.27 18.84 -8.87
N PRO A 178 -6.27 19.28 -8.08
CA PRO A 178 -5.76 20.65 -8.17
C PRO A 178 -5.20 21.00 -9.56
N ALA A 179 -4.42 20.10 -10.18
CA ALA A 179 -3.86 20.31 -11.51
C ALA A 179 -4.95 20.43 -12.59
N ARG A 180 -5.97 19.56 -12.56
CA ARG A 180 -7.12 19.65 -13.49
C ARG A 180 -7.92 20.93 -13.29
N TRP A 181 -8.17 21.33 -12.05
CA TRP A 181 -8.86 22.58 -11.75
C TRP A 181 -8.10 23.80 -12.29
N LEU A 182 -6.78 23.84 -12.10
CA LEU A 182 -5.92 24.88 -12.64
C LEU A 182 -5.93 24.90 -14.17
N ALA A 183 -5.83 23.73 -14.82
CA ALA A 183 -5.86 23.63 -16.27
C ALA A 183 -7.20 24.08 -16.87
N GLN A 184 -8.33 23.79 -16.21
CA GLN A 184 -9.65 24.33 -16.58
C GLN A 184 -9.71 25.86 -16.45
N ARG A 185 -9.16 26.42 -15.36
CA ARG A 185 -9.09 27.87 -15.14
C ARG A 185 -8.24 28.60 -16.17
N LEU A 186 -7.19 27.94 -16.67
CA LEU A 186 -6.28 28.46 -17.70
C LEU A 186 -6.77 28.21 -19.14
N GLY A 187 -7.96 27.63 -19.33
CA GLY A 187 -8.52 27.37 -20.66
C GLY A 187 -7.80 26.29 -21.48
N LYS A 188 -6.94 25.46 -20.86
CA LYS A 188 -6.12 24.46 -21.54
C LYS A 188 -6.84 23.12 -21.82
N ILE A 189 -8.07 22.95 -21.31
CA ILE A 189 -8.87 21.74 -21.47
C ILE A 189 -10.29 22.18 -21.86
N SER A 190 -10.62 22.12 -23.15
CA SER A 190 -12.01 22.24 -23.64
C SER A 190 -12.75 20.92 -23.40
N GLN A 191 -14.03 21.01 -23.03
CA GLN A 191 -14.89 19.89 -22.62
C GLN A 191 -14.90 18.72 -23.59
#